data_AF-A0A9X3UJI6-F1
#
_entry.id   AF-A0A9X3UJI6-F1
#
_cell.length_a   1.000
_cell.length_b   1.000
_cell.length_c   1.000
_cell.angle_alpha   90.00
_cell.angle_beta   90.00
_cell.angle_gamma   90.00
#
_symmetry.space_group_name_H-M   'P 1'
#
loop_
_entity.id
_entity.type
_entity.pdbx_description
1 polymer ?
#
loop_
_entity_poly.entity_id
_entity_poly.type
_entity_poly.pdbx_seq_one_letter_code
_entity_poly.pdbx_strand_id
1 'polypeptide(L)'
;MTDERDRELNRLFAEADKPLDGEAFATWTMRSAGDGRRRHVVKILVVIVVVLLASMLFAAPMQQAAILVMNGLATPLFTIGDPVLGAALLPVNTIATPCALLFLMLRAARRRLFR
;
A
#
# COMPACT_ATOMS: atom_id res chain seq x y z
N MET A 1 68.70 2.34 -23.80
CA MET A 1 67.45 2.94 -23.28
C MET A 1 66.25 1.97 -23.34
N THR A 2 66.44 0.69 -23.66
CA THR A 2 65.37 -0.33 -23.72
C THR A 2 65.23 -1.15 -22.44
N ASP A 3 66.34 -1.41 -21.73
CA ASP A 3 66.34 -2.29 -20.54
C ASP A 3 65.48 -1.80 -19.37
N GLU A 4 65.34 -0.48 -19.20
CA GLU A 4 64.63 0.10 -18.05
C GLU A 4 63.11 0.00 -18.23
N ARG A 5 62.62 0.15 -19.47
CA ARG A 5 61.20 -0.06 -19.82
C ARG A 5 60.81 -1.53 -19.68
N ASP A 6 61.68 -2.46 -20.06
CA ASP A 6 61.40 -3.90 -19.95
C ASP A 6 61.36 -4.36 -18.49
N ARG A 7 62.14 -3.72 -17.61
CA ARG A 7 62.10 -3.98 -16.17
C ARG A 7 60.79 -3.52 -15.54
N GLU A 8 60.31 -2.34 -15.93
CA GLU A 8 59.06 -1.78 -15.44
C GLU A 8 57.85 -2.57 -15.96
N LEU A 9 57.88 -2.98 -17.22
CA LEU A 9 56.86 -3.88 -17.79
C LEU A 9 56.81 -5.22 -17.03
N ASN A 10 57.96 -5.86 -16.82
CA ASN A 10 58.03 -7.14 -16.11
C ASN A 10 57.58 -7.02 -14.65
N ARG A 11 57.84 -5.87 -14.01
CA ARG A 11 57.32 -5.59 -12.66
C ARG A 11 55.80 -5.47 -12.66
N LEU A 12 55.21 -4.79 -13.64
CA LEU A 12 53.75 -4.65 -13.77
C LEU A 12 53.07 -5.99 -14.07
N PHE A 13 53.68 -6.84 -14.90
CA PHE A 13 53.17 -8.19 -15.15
C PHE A 13 53.30 -9.11 -13.95
N ALA A 14 54.42 -9.06 -13.21
CA ALA A 14 54.58 -9.83 -11.97
C ALA A 14 53.60 -9.40 -10.86
N GLU A 15 53.18 -8.12 -10.86
CA GLU A 15 52.17 -7.61 -9.94
C GLU A 15 50.74 -8.00 -10.37
N ALA A 16 50.48 -8.07 -11.67
CA ALA A 16 49.20 -8.50 -12.24
C ALA A 16 49.00 -10.04 -12.21
N ASP A 17 50.07 -10.81 -12.15
CA ASP A 17 50.06 -12.28 -11.99
C ASP A 17 49.76 -12.73 -10.55
N LYS A 18 49.51 -11.77 -9.64
CA LYS A 18 48.89 -12.07 -8.34
C LYS A 18 47.52 -12.67 -8.63
N PRO A 19 47.25 -13.94 -8.26
CA PRO A 19 45.96 -14.55 -8.48
C PRO A 19 44.93 -13.74 -7.69
N LEU A 20 44.14 -12.93 -8.41
CA LEU A 20 42.89 -12.42 -7.89
C LEU A 20 42.10 -13.65 -7.48
N ASP A 21 41.80 -13.75 -6.20
CA ASP A 21 41.09 -14.87 -5.60
C ASP A 21 39.69 -14.95 -6.22
N GLY A 22 39.63 -15.59 -7.39
CA GLY A 22 38.48 -15.58 -8.29
C GLY A 22 37.27 -16.23 -7.64
N GLU A 23 37.50 -17.14 -6.69
CA GLU A 23 36.46 -17.71 -5.83
C GLU A 23 35.87 -16.67 -4.88
N ALA A 24 36.69 -15.84 -4.22
CA ALA A 24 36.20 -14.78 -3.34
C ALA A 24 35.41 -13.73 -4.13
N PHE A 25 35.87 -13.35 -5.32
CA PHE A 25 35.17 -12.43 -6.21
C PHE A 25 33.86 -13.02 -6.75
N ALA A 26 33.85 -14.28 -7.19
CA ALA A 26 32.66 -14.99 -7.64
C ALA A 26 31.63 -15.15 -6.52
N THR A 27 32.08 -15.49 -5.31
CA THR A 27 31.24 -15.63 -4.12
C THR A 27 30.60 -14.29 -3.74
N TRP A 28 31.38 -13.20 -3.80
CA TRP A 28 30.89 -11.85 -3.51
C TRP A 28 29.91 -11.34 -4.56
N THR A 29 30.18 -11.55 -5.85
CA THR A 29 29.27 -11.17 -6.94
C THR A 29 27.96 -11.96 -6.92
N MET A 30 28.01 -13.27 -6.65
CA MET A 30 26.80 -14.09 -6.48
C MET A 30 25.97 -13.67 -5.26
N ARG A 31 26.62 -13.31 -4.13
CA ARG A 31 25.92 -12.75 -2.96
C ARG A 31 25.27 -11.41 -3.25
N SER A 32 25.99 -10.49 -3.91
CA SER A 32 25.48 -9.16 -4.26
C SER A 32 24.31 -9.22 -5.25
N ALA A 33 24.29 -10.19 -6.16
CA ALA A 33 23.17 -10.39 -7.09
C ALA A 33 21.91 -10.95 -6.39
N GLY A 34 22.06 -11.82 -5.37
CA GLY A 34 20.94 -12.41 -4.64
C GLY A 34 20.28 -11.49 -3.60
N ASP A 35 21.02 -10.50 -3.10
CA ASP A 35 20.61 -9.68 -1.97
C ASP A 35 19.44 -8.74 -2.28
N GLY A 36 19.30 -8.31 -3.54
CA GLY A 36 18.21 -7.44 -3.99
C GLY A 36 16.83 -8.11 -3.86
N ARG A 37 16.72 -9.39 -4.24
CA ARG A 37 15.47 -10.15 -4.18
C ARG A 37 15.06 -10.42 -2.73
N ARG A 38 16.02 -10.78 -1.87
CA ARG A 38 15.78 -11.01 -0.44
C ARG A 38 15.35 -9.73 0.28
N ARG A 39 16.01 -8.60 0.00
CA ARG A 39 15.61 -7.28 0.54
C ARG A 39 14.20 -6.88 0.09
N HIS A 40 13.81 -7.19 -1.15
CA HIS A 40 12.47 -6.90 -1.65
C HIS A 40 11.39 -7.76 -0.96
N VAL A 41 11.64 -9.05 -0.80
CA VAL A 41 10.73 -9.95 -0.05
C VAL A 41 10.57 -9.50 1.40
N VAL A 42 11.65 -9.12 2.07
CA VAL A 42 11.60 -8.60 3.45
C VAL A 42 10.81 -7.29 3.53
N LYS A 43 10.99 -6.37 2.58
CA LYS A 43 10.18 -5.13 2.52
C LYS A 43 8.68 -5.42 2.38
N ILE A 44 8.32 -6.33 1.47
CA ILE A 44 6.91 -6.73 1.29
C ILE A 44 6.37 -7.35 2.58
N LEU A 45 7.13 -8.25 3.21
CA LEU A 45 6.74 -8.88 4.47
C LEU A 45 6.49 -7.84 5.58
N VAL A 46 7.38 -6.86 5.73
CA VAL A 46 7.22 -5.76 6.69
C VAL A 46 5.96 -4.96 6.40
N VAL A 47 5.70 -4.61 5.14
CA VAL A 47 4.48 -3.90 4.75
C VAL A 47 3.23 -4.71 5.13
N ILE A 48 3.22 -6.01 4.81
CA ILE A 48 2.09 -6.88 5.16
C ILE A 48 1.87 -6.89 6.68
N VAL A 49 2.93 -7.05 7.47
CA VAL A 49 2.84 -7.06 8.94
C VAL A 49 2.31 -5.73 9.46
N VAL A 50 2.81 -4.60 8.95
CA VAL A 50 2.34 -3.27 9.35
C VAL A 50 0.86 -3.08 9.00
N VAL A 51 0.44 -3.46 7.80
CA VAL A 51 -0.97 -3.39 7.37
C VAL A 51 -1.84 -4.29 8.24
N LEU A 52 -1.37 -5.49 8.57
CA LEU A 52 -2.12 -6.44 9.39
C LEU A 52 -2.29 -5.92 10.82
N LEU A 53 -1.22 -5.40 11.43
CA LEU A 53 -1.26 -4.78 12.74
C LEU A 53 -2.16 -3.53 12.76
N ALA A 54 -2.04 -2.67 11.75
CA ALA A 54 -2.92 -1.52 11.60
C ALA A 54 -4.38 -1.97 11.47
N SER A 55 -4.67 -2.98 10.64
CA SER A 55 -6.02 -3.50 10.48
C SER A 55 -6.60 -4.04 11.80
N MET A 56 -5.81 -4.76 12.61
CA MET A 56 -6.26 -5.24 13.91
C MET A 56 -6.52 -4.10 14.90
N LEU A 57 -5.63 -3.10 14.93
CA LEU A 57 -5.78 -1.95 15.82
C LEU A 57 -6.98 -1.09 15.46
N PHE A 58 -7.23 -0.90 14.16
CA PHE A 58 -8.30 -0.05 13.65
C PHE A 58 -9.62 -0.79 13.37
N ALA A 59 -9.65 -2.13 13.41
CA ALA A 59 -10.86 -2.90 13.15
C ALA A 59 -12.00 -2.52 14.11
N ALA A 60 -11.72 -2.54 15.42
CA ALA A 60 -12.70 -2.21 16.43
C ALA A 60 -13.25 -0.76 16.32
N PRO A 61 -12.41 0.29 16.25
CA PRO A 61 -12.92 1.65 16.10
C PRO A 61 -13.59 1.88 14.74
N MET A 62 -13.12 1.28 13.63
CA MET A 62 -13.82 1.37 12.34
C MET A 62 -15.19 0.71 12.40
N GLN A 63 -15.30 -0.46 13.04
CA GLN A 63 -16.58 -1.14 13.18
C GLN A 63 -17.55 -0.31 14.02
N GLN A 64 -17.10 0.27 15.13
CA GLN A 64 -17.93 1.15 15.96
C GLN A 64 -18.37 2.40 15.19
N ALA A 65 -17.47 3.04 14.44
CA ALA A 65 -17.80 4.16 13.59
C ALA A 65 -18.82 3.78 12.51
N ALA A 66 -18.65 2.63 11.87
CA ALA A 66 -19.60 2.11 10.88
C ALA A 66 -20.98 1.85 11.49
N ILE A 67 -21.04 1.23 12.68
CA ILE A 67 -22.31 1.01 13.40
C ILE A 67 -22.98 2.35 13.74
N LEU A 68 -22.22 3.32 14.24
CA LEU A 68 -22.75 4.64 14.57
C LEU A 68 -23.35 5.34 13.34
N VAL A 69 -22.64 5.28 12.22
CA VAL A 69 -23.10 5.84 10.94
C VAL A 69 -24.36 5.13 10.45
N MET A 70 -24.39 3.79 10.50
CA MET A 70 -25.56 3.00 10.07
C MET A 70 -26.77 3.28 10.94
N ASN A 71 -26.60 3.38 12.26
CA ASN A 71 -27.68 3.72 13.19
C ASN A 71 -28.20 5.15 12.95
N GLY A 72 -27.31 6.11 12.71
CA GLY A 72 -27.70 7.47 12.33
C GLY A 72 -28.49 7.49 11.02
N LEU A 73 -28.02 6.79 10.00
CA LEU A 73 -28.67 6.72 8.69
C LEU A 73 -30.04 6.04 8.75
N ALA A 74 -30.20 5.02 9.59
CA ALA A 74 -31.46 4.30 9.80
C ALA A 74 -32.47 5.05 10.68
N THR A 75 -32.11 6.22 11.22
CA THR A 75 -33.02 7.01 12.05
C THR A 75 -34.17 7.55 11.19
N PRO A 76 -35.43 7.42 11.63
CA PRO A 76 -36.57 7.91 10.86
C PRO A 76 -36.62 9.44 10.85
N LEU A 77 -36.96 10.03 9.70
CA LEU A 77 -37.12 11.49 9.58
C LEU A 77 -38.39 11.99 10.26
N PHE A 78 -39.47 11.23 10.13
CA PHE A 78 -40.76 11.52 10.74
C PHE A 78 -41.27 10.32 11.53
N THR A 79 -41.79 10.57 12.72
CA THR A 79 -42.48 9.55 13.50
C THR A 79 -43.87 9.34 12.91
N ILE A 80 -44.11 8.17 12.33
CA ILE A 80 -45.41 7.79 11.78
C ILE A 80 -46.19 7.08 12.90
N GLY A 81 -47.37 7.62 13.26
CA GLY A 81 -48.18 7.08 14.35
C GLY A 81 -48.81 5.71 14.06
N ASP A 82 -48.97 5.37 12.78
CA ASP A 82 -49.39 4.04 12.34
C ASP A 82 -48.15 3.13 12.15
N PRO A 83 -48.02 2.02 12.92
CA PRO A 83 -46.86 1.14 12.86
C PRO A 83 -46.73 0.38 11.53
N VAL A 84 -47.84 0.07 10.86
CA VAL A 84 -47.82 -0.65 9.57
C VAL A 84 -47.33 0.28 8.47
N LEU A 85 -47.87 1.51 8.45
CA LEU A 85 -47.46 2.54 7.50
C LEU A 85 -46.01 2.98 7.75
N GLY A 86 -45.61 3.07 9.02
CA GLY A 86 -44.25 3.39 9.44
C GLY A 86 -43.22 2.38 8.95
N ALA A 87 -43.53 1.08 9.05
CA ALA A 87 -42.66 0.02 8.55
C ALA A 87 -42.55 0.02 7.02
N ALA A 88 -43.66 0.24 6.31
CA ALA A 88 -43.68 0.29 4.85
C ALA A 88 -42.86 1.47 4.28
N LEU A 89 -42.90 2.62 4.97
CA LEU A 89 -42.21 3.84 4.53
C LEU A 89 -40.77 3.95 5.06
N LEU A 90 -40.35 3.07 5.98
CA LEU A 90 -39.04 3.12 6.62
C LEU A 90 -37.85 3.20 5.62
N PRO A 91 -37.83 2.47 4.48
CA PRO A 91 -36.74 2.58 3.52
C PRO A 91 -36.57 3.97 2.89
N VAL A 92 -37.65 4.76 2.86
CA VAL A 92 -37.69 6.10 2.26
C VAL A 92 -37.68 7.18 3.36
N ASN A 93 -38.26 6.89 4.51
CA ASN A 93 -38.38 7.77 5.68
C ASN A 93 -37.17 7.62 6.61
N THR A 94 -35.96 7.68 6.08
CA THR A 94 -34.71 7.61 6.86
C THR A 94 -33.77 8.72 6.47
N ILE A 95 -32.87 9.12 7.38
CA ILE A 95 -31.82 10.12 7.11
C ILE A 95 -30.94 9.72 5.91
N ALA A 96 -30.83 8.41 5.62
CA ALA A 96 -30.16 7.91 4.42
C ALA A 96 -30.69 8.49 3.11
N THR A 97 -32.01 8.67 2.98
CA THR A 97 -32.66 9.13 1.74
C THR A 97 -32.21 10.53 1.29
N PRO A 98 -32.30 11.59 2.12
CA PRO A 98 -31.81 12.91 1.74
C PRO A 98 -30.29 12.94 1.54
N CYS A 99 -29.52 12.19 2.32
CA CYS A 99 -28.07 12.08 2.13
C CYS A 99 -27.72 11.47 0.76
N ALA A 100 -28.41 10.40 0.37
CA ALA A 100 -28.23 9.75 -0.93
C ALA A 100 -28.63 10.68 -2.09
N LEU A 101 -29.75 11.41 -1.95
CA LEU A 101 -30.19 12.39 -2.95
C LEU A 101 -29.19 13.54 -3.10
N LEU A 102 -28.68 14.09 -2.00
CA LEU A 102 -27.66 15.13 -2.01
C LEU A 102 -26.37 14.64 -2.69
N PHE A 103 -25.94 13.43 -2.37
CA PHE A 103 -24.77 12.82 -3.02
C PHE A 103 -24.97 12.65 -4.53
N LEU A 104 -26.16 12.18 -4.95
CA LEU A 104 -26.50 12.07 -6.38
C LEU A 104 -26.54 13.43 -7.07
N MET A 105 -27.10 14.46 -6.41
CA MET A 105 -27.10 15.84 -6.90
C MET A 105 -25.67 16.38 -7.07
N LEU A 106 -24.81 16.22 -6.07
CA LEU A 106 -23.40 16.63 -6.14
C LEU A 106 -22.66 15.88 -7.25
N ARG A 107 -22.87 14.57 -7.37
CA ARG A 107 -22.30 13.74 -8.44
C ARG A 107 -22.77 14.18 -9.81
N ALA A 108 -24.05 14.52 -9.96
CA ALA A 108 -24.61 15.03 -11.21
C ALA A 108 -24.07 16.43 -11.56
N ALA A 109 -23.97 17.33 -10.57
CA ALA A 109 -23.39 18.67 -10.74
C ALA A 109 -21.91 18.59 -11.13
N ARG A 110 -21.12 17.74 -10.47
CA ARG A 110 -19.72 17.47 -10.84
C ARG A 110 -19.60 16.97 -12.28
N ARG A 111 -20.47 16.05 -12.70
CA ARG A 111 -20.47 15.56 -14.10
C ARG A 111 -20.85 16.64 -15.11
N ARG A 112 -21.62 17.65 -14.71
CA ARG A 112 -21.97 18.79 -15.57
C ARG A 112 -20.87 19.87 -15.63
N LEU A 113 -20.12 20.08 -14.56
CA LEU A 113 -19.06 21.10 -14.48
C LEU A 113 -17.74 20.68 -15.14
N PHE A 114 -17.46 19.38 -15.22
CA PHE A 114 -16.24 18.83 -15.84
C PHE A 114 -16.51 18.18 -17.20
N ARG A 115 -17.58 18.59 -17.88
CA ARG A 115 -17.86 18.33 -19.30
C ARG A 115 -17.75 19.64 -20.05
#